data_AF-A0A9E2LL75-F1
#
_entry.id   AF-A0A9E2LL75-F1
#
_cell.length_a   1.000
_cell.length_b   1.000
_cell.length_c   1.000
_cell.angle_alpha   90.00
_cell.angle_beta   90.00
_cell.angle_gamma   90.00
#
_symmetry.space_group_name_H-M   'P 1'
#
loop_
_entity.id
_entity.type
_entity.pdbx_description
1 polymer ?
#
loop_
_entity_poly.entity_id
_entity_poly.type
_entity_poly.pdbx_seq_one_letter_code
_entity_poly.pdbx_strand_id
1 'polypeptide(L)'
;MGAALIELISSIVNITGNPIADTIIFAIISLISGSIAFGVVEILFDAIGRHDSKEMSDVHWGVRVFIFVLLTYILVKIAQFFRWLFTPPVLYYFIAAIVFIIIIVVILIIFKSKKHISKIGTPSELQPQLLIKEVEKPIEIANKAESYNPNICPFCGGQLVKRKGPYGRFLGCTNFPICKYTRKQD
;
A
#
# COMPACT_ATOMS: atom_id res chain seq x y z
N MET A 1 42.18 -9.92 23.22
CA MET A 1 40.79 -10.17 23.67
C MET A 1 40.03 -8.88 24.04
N GLY A 2 40.66 -7.88 24.67
CA GLY A 2 39.97 -6.62 25.04
C GLY A 2 39.43 -5.79 23.87
N ALA A 3 40.15 -5.69 22.75
CA ALA A 3 39.71 -4.88 21.60
C ALA A 3 38.37 -5.36 20.99
N ALA A 4 38.23 -6.67 20.77
CA ALA A 4 36.99 -7.26 20.24
C ALA A 4 35.80 -7.06 21.20
N LEU A 5 36.04 -7.10 22.50
CA LEU A 5 35.03 -6.82 23.52
C LEU A 5 34.56 -5.35 23.44
N ILE A 6 35.51 -4.42 23.32
CA ILE A 6 35.21 -2.99 23.23
C ILE A 6 34.45 -2.66 21.94
N GLU A 7 34.81 -3.25 20.81
CA GLU A 7 34.06 -3.08 19.55
C GLU A 7 32.64 -3.64 19.65
N LEU A 8 32.48 -4.81 20.27
CA LEU A 8 31.18 -5.42 20.47
C LEU A 8 30.30 -4.53 21.35
N ILE A 9 30.84 -4.00 22.46
CA ILE A 9 30.14 -3.07 23.34
C ILE A 9 29.79 -1.76 22.62
N SER A 10 30.73 -1.18 21.88
CA SER A 10 30.52 0.06 21.12
C SER A 10 29.41 -0.10 20.07
N SER A 11 29.36 -1.25 19.39
CA SER A 11 28.30 -1.57 18.43
C SER A 11 26.92 -1.71 19.06
N ILE A 12 26.85 -2.09 20.34
CA ILE A 12 25.59 -2.25 21.09
C ILE A 12 25.12 -0.89 21.63
N VAL A 13 26.05 -0.07 22.12
CA VAL A 13 25.76 1.23 22.76
C VAL A 13 25.36 2.30 21.75
N ASN A 14 25.88 2.27 20.53
CA ASN A 14 25.59 3.32 19.55
C ASN A 14 24.34 2.98 18.72
N ILE A 15 23.18 3.50 19.11
CA ILE A 15 21.90 3.27 18.42
C ILE A 15 21.66 4.40 17.42
N THR A 16 21.71 5.65 17.87
CA THR A 16 21.29 6.83 17.09
C THR A 16 22.49 7.60 16.53
N GLY A 17 23.67 7.45 17.13
CA GLY A 17 24.83 8.32 16.84
C GLY A 17 24.81 9.61 17.65
N ASN A 18 23.82 9.79 18.53
CA ASN A 18 23.74 10.90 19.46
C ASN A 18 23.78 10.33 20.90
N PRO A 19 24.80 10.69 21.71
CA PRO A 19 24.98 10.11 23.04
C PRO A 19 23.82 10.42 23.99
N ILE A 20 23.16 11.58 23.84
CA ILE A 20 22.03 11.97 24.68
C ILE A 20 20.81 11.12 24.34
N ALA A 21 20.50 10.97 23.05
CA ALA A 21 19.39 10.14 22.59
C ALA A 21 19.56 8.68 23.01
N ASP A 22 20.79 8.15 22.85
CA ASP A 22 21.10 6.77 23.20
C ASP A 22 20.93 6.53 24.70
N THR A 23 21.39 7.46 25.54
CA THR A 23 21.20 7.39 27.01
C THR A 23 19.71 7.35 27.40
N ILE A 24 18.89 8.20 26.77
CA ILE A 24 17.44 8.23 27.01
C ILE A 24 16.79 6.92 26.58
N ILE A 25 17.17 6.39 25.41
CA ILE A 25 16.66 5.12 24.90
C ILE A 25 17.03 3.97 25.84
N PHE A 26 18.28 3.89 26.31
CA PHE A 26 18.68 2.86 27.27
C PHE A 26 17.95 2.98 28.61
N ALA A 27 17.70 4.19 29.10
CA ALA A 27 16.93 4.39 30.33
C ALA A 27 15.50 3.84 30.19
N ILE A 28 14.84 4.14 29.07
CA ILE A 28 13.49 3.65 28.78
C ILE A 28 13.49 2.12 28.61
N ILE A 29 14.42 1.58 27.81
CA ILE A 29 14.55 0.12 27.60
C ILE A 29 14.78 -0.59 28.94
N SER A 30 15.64 -0.05 29.79
CA SER A 30 15.93 -0.63 31.11
C SER A 30 14.71 -0.59 32.03
N LEU A 31 13.94 0.50 32.00
CA LEU A 31 12.71 0.59 32.80
C LEU A 31 11.68 -0.46 32.35
N ILE A 32 11.46 -0.58 31.03
CA ILE A 32 10.52 -1.55 30.46
C ILE A 32 10.98 -2.99 30.72
N SER A 33 12.24 -3.29 30.40
CA SER A 33 12.84 -4.62 30.59
C SER A 33 12.82 -5.03 32.07
N GLY A 34 13.09 -4.08 32.98
CA GLY A 34 12.98 -4.28 34.42
C GLY A 34 11.56 -4.68 34.81
N SER A 35 10.56 -3.86 34.49
CA SER A 35 9.16 -4.15 34.82
C SER A 35 8.69 -5.51 34.28
N ILE A 36 9.07 -5.87 33.05
CA ILE A 36 8.73 -7.16 32.46
C ILE A 36 9.45 -8.30 33.18
N ALA A 37 10.75 -8.17 33.46
CA ALA A 37 11.49 -9.20 34.17
C ALA A 37 10.88 -9.49 35.55
N PHE A 38 10.52 -8.45 36.32
CA PHE A 38 9.86 -8.63 37.61
C PHE A 38 8.54 -9.42 37.48
N GLY A 39 7.67 -9.05 36.53
CA GLY A 39 6.40 -9.74 36.34
C GLY A 39 6.52 -11.16 35.79
N VAL A 40 7.43 -11.39 34.83
CA VAL A 40 7.64 -12.72 34.22
C VAL A 40 8.17 -13.70 35.26
N VAL A 41 9.12 -13.30 36.10
CA VAL A 41 9.68 -14.20 37.11
C VAL A 41 8.61 -14.58 38.14
N GLU A 42 7.76 -13.65 38.55
CA GLU A 42 6.66 -13.93 39.47
C GLU A 42 5.70 -14.98 38.91
N ILE A 43 5.26 -14.84 37.66
CA ILE A 43 4.38 -15.80 36.98
C ILE A 43 5.07 -17.16 36.81
N LEU A 44 6.37 -17.17 36.45
CA LEU A 44 7.10 -18.40 36.18
C LEU A 44 7.27 -19.25 37.45
N PHE A 45 7.59 -18.61 38.57
CA PHE A 45 7.79 -19.32 39.84
C PHE A 45 6.46 -19.80 40.45
N ASP A 46 5.36 -19.07 40.27
CA ASP A 46 4.02 -19.52 40.65
C ASP A 46 3.62 -20.80 39.88
N ALA A 47 3.95 -20.86 38.58
CA ALA A 47 3.67 -22.04 37.75
C ALA A 47 4.50 -23.28 38.12
N ILE A 48 5.71 -23.13 38.67
CA ILE A 48 6.62 -24.25 38.99
C ILE A 48 6.26 -24.92 40.33
N GLY A 49 5.51 -24.25 41.21
CA GLY A 49 4.95 -24.82 42.45
C GLY A 49 5.98 -25.36 43.46
N ARG A 50 7.27 -25.00 43.32
CA ARG A 50 8.33 -25.36 44.28
C ARG A 50 8.57 -24.19 45.24
N HIS A 51 8.28 -24.39 46.51
CA HIS A 51 8.42 -23.39 47.57
C HIS A 51 9.47 -23.78 48.61
N ASP A 52 10.69 -24.08 48.17
CA ASP A 52 11.81 -24.24 49.11
C ASP A 52 12.44 -22.87 49.40
N SER A 53 12.28 -22.37 50.63
CA SER A 53 12.47 -20.96 50.99
C SER A 53 13.90 -20.44 50.84
N LYS A 54 14.92 -21.30 51.02
CA LYS A 54 16.34 -20.91 50.92
C LYS A 54 16.84 -20.93 49.48
N GLU A 55 16.39 -21.91 48.70
CA GLU A 55 16.78 -22.04 47.30
C GLU A 55 16.06 -20.99 46.43
N MET A 56 14.83 -20.62 46.80
CA MET A 56 14.02 -19.69 46.04
C MET A 56 14.57 -18.26 46.01
N SER A 57 15.25 -17.79 47.07
CA SER A 57 15.84 -16.44 47.14
C SER A 57 16.87 -16.18 46.05
N ASP A 58 17.90 -17.02 46.00
CA ASP A 58 19.09 -16.78 45.17
C ASP A 58 18.78 -17.06 43.70
N VAL A 59 17.96 -18.08 43.43
CA VAL A 59 17.51 -18.42 42.08
C VAL A 59 16.59 -17.32 41.52
N HIS A 60 15.72 -16.73 42.35
CA HIS A 60 14.83 -15.65 41.89
C HIS A 60 15.64 -14.42 41.45
N TRP A 61 16.65 -14.02 42.22
CA TRP A 61 17.54 -12.92 41.83
C TRP A 61 18.30 -13.23 40.53
N GLY A 62 18.89 -14.43 40.42
CA GLY A 62 19.61 -14.84 39.21
C GLY A 62 18.73 -14.88 37.95
N VAL A 63 17.52 -15.44 38.05
CA VAL A 63 16.57 -15.53 36.93
C VAL A 63 16.09 -14.15 36.49
N ARG A 64 15.82 -13.22 37.43
CA ARG A 64 15.47 -11.82 37.10
C ARG A 64 16.59 -11.12 36.34
N VAL A 65 17.84 -11.23 36.81
CA VAL A 65 19.00 -10.61 36.14
C VAL A 65 19.19 -11.19 34.74
N PHE A 66 19.07 -12.51 34.60
CA PHE A 66 19.19 -13.16 33.29
C PHE A 66 18.13 -12.69 32.30
N ILE A 67 16.85 -12.68 32.72
CA ILE A 67 15.73 -12.23 31.88
C ILE A 67 15.89 -10.74 31.52
N PHE A 68 16.28 -9.90 32.48
CA PHE A 68 16.53 -8.48 32.26
C PHE A 68 17.63 -8.23 31.22
N VAL A 69 18.76 -8.93 31.31
CA VAL A 69 19.87 -8.81 30.36
C VAL A 69 19.43 -9.28 28.97
N LEU A 70 18.73 -10.42 28.90
CA LEU A 70 18.24 -10.99 27.65
C LEU A 70 17.22 -10.06 26.95
N LEU A 71 16.21 -9.56 27.69
CA LEU A 71 15.21 -8.64 27.17
C LEU A 71 15.84 -7.33 26.69
N THR A 72 16.76 -6.76 27.49
CA THR A 72 17.49 -5.54 27.11
C THR A 72 18.28 -5.76 25.83
N TYR A 73 18.99 -6.89 25.70
CA TYR A 73 19.72 -7.25 24.48
C TYR A 73 18.79 -7.33 23.25
N ILE A 74 17.65 -8.01 23.38
CA ILE A 74 16.67 -8.16 22.29
C ILE A 74 16.11 -6.80 21.88
N LEU A 75 15.71 -5.97 22.84
CA LEU A 75 15.16 -4.63 22.58
C LEU A 75 16.17 -3.71 21.88
N VAL A 76 17.44 -3.78 22.26
CA VAL A 76 18.52 -3.03 21.58
C VAL A 76 18.70 -3.51 20.15
N LYS A 77 18.70 -4.82 19.91
CA LYS A 77 18.79 -5.38 18.55
C LYS A 77 17.60 -4.99 17.67
N ILE A 78 16.40 -4.96 18.25
CA ILE A 78 15.20 -4.46 17.57
C ILE A 78 15.35 -2.97 17.22
N ALA A 79 15.83 -2.14 18.14
CA ALA A 79 16.06 -0.71 17.87
C ALA A 79 17.10 -0.50 16.75
N GLN A 80 18.18 -1.28 16.75
CA GLN A 80 19.19 -1.29 15.67
C GLN A 80 18.60 -1.73 14.33
N PHE A 81 17.73 -2.75 14.34
CA PHE A 81 17.03 -3.21 13.14
C PHE A 81 16.11 -2.12 12.58
N PHE A 82 15.37 -1.40 13.42
CA PHE A 82 14.53 -0.29 12.96
C PHE A 82 15.35 0.85 12.37
N ARG A 83 16.48 1.21 12.97
CA ARG A 83 17.41 2.17 12.36
C ARG A 83 17.83 1.72 10.96
N TRP A 84 18.24 0.46 10.83
CA TRP A 84 18.64 -0.10 9.55
C TRP A 84 17.48 -0.10 8.53
N LEU A 85 16.28 -0.49 8.96
CA LEU A 85 15.07 -0.53 8.13
C LEU A 85 14.68 0.85 7.60
N PHE A 86 14.77 1.87 8.44
CA PHE A 86 14.47 3.26 8.06
C PHE A 86 15.68 4.01 7.50
N THR A 87 16.77 3.31 7.17
CA THR A 87 17.89 3.95 6.46
C THR A 87 17.42 4.29 5.03
N PRO A 88 17.58 5.55 4.58
CA PRO A 88 16.96 6.06 3.35
C PRO A 88 17.13 5.19 2.08
N PRO A 89 18.28 4.52 1.84
CA PRO A 89 18.42 3.61 0.70
C PRO A 89 17.51 2.39 0.80
N VAL A 90 17.44 1.74 1.96
CA VAL A 90 16.62 0.53 2.19
C VAL A 90 15.13 0.86 2.03
N LEU A 91 14.71 2.00 2.58
CA LEU A 91 13.35 2.48 2.46
C LEU A 91 12.95 2.74 0.99
N TYR A 92 13.85 3.33 0.20
CA TYR A 92 13.62 3.53 -1.24
C TYR A 92 13.42 2.21 -1.98
N TYR A 93 14.25 1.19 -1.72
CA TYR A 93 14.09 -0.13 -2.33
C TYR A 93 12.76 -0.80 -1.95
N PHE A 94 12.33 -0.66 -0.70
CA PHE A 94 11.06 -1.20 -0.23
C PHE A 94 9.86 -0.55 -0.92
N ILE A 95 9.87 0.79 -1.04
CA ILE A 95 8.85 1.55 -1.76
C ILE A 95 8.83 1.13 -3.24
N ALA A 96 10.01 1.03 -3.88
CA ALA A 96 10.12 0.60 -5.27
C ALA A 96 9.55 -0.82 -5.49
N ALA A 97 9.80 -1.76 -4.56
CA ALA A 97 9.24 -3.10 -4.62
C ALA A 97 7.70 -3.11 -4.51
N ILE A 98 7.13 -2.30 -3.60
CA ILE A 98 5.67 -2.15 -3.49
C ILE A 98 5.08 -1.59 -4.78
N VAL A 99 5.69 -0.53 -5.33
CA VAL A 99 5.26 0.08 -6.60
C VAL A 99 5.33 -0.94 -7.75
N PHE A 100 6.39 -1.73 -7.82
CA PHE A 100 6.55 -2.78 -8.83
C PHE A 100 5.48 -3.87 -8.71
N ILE A 101 5.17 -4.32 -7.47
CA ILE A 101 4.09 -5.28 -7.23
C ILE A 101 2.74 -4.70 -7.66
N ILE A 102 2.46 -3.44 -7.33
CA ILE A 102 1.22 -2.76 -7.76
C ILE A 102 1.15 -2.70 -9.29
N ILE A 103 2.25 -2.33 -9.96
CA ILE A 103 2.32 -2.31 -11.43
C ILE A 103 2.04 -3.70 -12.00
N ILE A 104 2.67 -4.76 -11.46
CA ILE A 104 2.39 -6.14 -11.88
C ILE A 104 0.92 -6.48 -11.70
N VAL A 105 0.33 -6.18 -10.54
CA VAL A 105 -1.09 -6.45 -10.26
C VAL A 105 -1.99 -5.70 -11.24
N VAL A 106 -1.72 -4.42 -11.51
CA VAL A 106 -2.46 -3.60 -12.48
C VAL A 106 -2.33 -4.19 -13.89
N ILE A 107 -1.12 -4.59 -14.30
CA ILE A 107 -0.86 -5.25 -15.59
C ILE A 107 -1.68 -6.54 -15.68
N LEU A 108 -1.66 -7.40 -14.65
CA LEU A 108 -2.44 -8.64 -14.61
C LEU A 108 -3.95 -8.37 -14.72
N ILE A 109 -4.46 -7.31 -14.08
CA ILE A 109 -5.86 -6.88 -14.19
C ILE A 109 -6.18 -6.46 -15.63
N ILE A 110 -5.30 -5.69 -16.28
CA ILE A 110 -5.46 -5.27 -17.69
C ILE A 110 -5.44 -6.48 -18.63
N PHE A 111 -4.51 -7.42 -18.44
CA PHE A 111 -4.45 -8.66 -19.23
C PHE A 111 -5.71 -9.53 -19.03
N LYS A 112 -6.22 -9.61 -17.80
CA LYS A 112 -7.50 -10.29 -17.52
C LYS A 112 -8.66 -9.60 -18.23
N SER A 113 -8.67 -8.27 -18.30
CA SER A 113 -9.67 -7.49 -19.05
C SER A 113 -9.58 -7.73 -20.56
N LYS A 114 -8.37 -7.75 -21.15
CA LYS A 114 -8.17 -8.08 -22.58
C LYS A 114 -8.60 -9.51 -22.92
N LYS A 115 -8.39 -10.48 -22.02
CA LYS A 115 -8.86 -11.87 -22.22
C LYS A 115 -10.39 -11.97 -22.29
N HIS A 116 -11.13 -11.08 -21.63
CA HIS A 116 -12.58 -11.00 -21.78
C HIS A 116 -13.01 -10.31 -23.10
N ILE A 117 -12.25 -9.33 -23.59
CA ILE A 117 -12.54 -8.63 -24.85
C ILE A 117 -12.21 -9.49 -26.08
N SER A 118 -11.19 -10.36 -26.03
CA SER A 118 -10.85 -11.22 -27.18
C SER A 118 -11.90 -12.30 -27.51
N LYS A 119 -12.92 -12.48 -26.67
CA LYS A 119 -14.07 -13.37 -26.96
C LYS A 119 -15.23 -12.66 -27.66
N ILE A 120 -15.15 -11.34 -27.88
CA ILE A 120 -16.16 -10.54 -28.57
C ILE A 120 -15.52 -10.02 -29.86
N GLY A 121 -15.55 -10.82 -30.93
CA GLY A 121 -15.08 -10.35 -32.24
C GLY A 121 -14.61 -11.45 -33.18
N THR A 122 -15.54 -12.23 -33.70
CA THR A 122 -15.44 -12.72 -35.09
C THR A 122 -16.37 -11.84 -35.93
N PRO A 123 -15.84 -10.84 -36.67
CA PRO A 123 -16.57 -10.27 -37.79
C PRO A 123 -16.63 -11.37 -38.85
N SER A 124 -17.82 -11.92 -39.03
CA SER A 124 -18.18 -12.71 -40.20
C SER A 124 -17.82 -11.89 -41.44
N GLU A 125 -16.90 -12.44 -42.22
CA GLU A 125 -16.66 -12.21 -43.63
C GLU A 125 -17.92 -11.69 -44.34
N LEU A 126 -17.90 -10.43 -44.80
CA LEU A 126 -18.83 -9.96 -45.80
C LEU A 126 -18.01 -9.36 -46.95
N GLN A 127 -17.93 -10.18 -47.99
CA GLN A 127 -17.25 -10.01 -49.26
C GLN A 127 -17.27 -8.56 -49.79
N PRO A 128 -16.11 -8.05 -50.25
CA PRO A 128 -16.09 -6.96 -51.21
C PRO A 128 -16.38 -7.54 -52.59
N GLN A 129 -17.48 -7.13 -53.24
CA GLN A 129 -17.55 -6.85 -54.68
C GLN A 129 -18.99 -6.61 -55.18
N LEU A 130 -19.07 -5.66 -56.13
CA LEU A 130 -20.11 -5.44 -57.15
C LEU A 130 -21.34 -4.63 -56.71
N LEU A 131 -21.33 -3.32 -57.01
CA LEU A 131 -21.93 -2.80 -58.24
C LEU A 131 -21.78 -1.26 -58.32
N ILE A 132 -20.95 -0.86 -59.27
CA ILE A 132 -20.94 0.47 -59.86
C ILE A 132 -22.29 0.65 -60.57
N LYS A 133 -23.05 1.68 -60.19
CA LYS A 133 -23.94 2.38 -61.14
C LYS A 133 -24.18 3.81 -60.68
N GLU A 134 -23.44 4.71 -61.33
CA GLU A 134 -23.83 6.04 -61.81
C GLU A 134 -24.89 6.80 -60.98
N VAL A 135 -24.47 7.91 -60.36
CA VAL A 135 -25.03 9.24 -60.67
C VAL A 135 -23.92 10.27 -60.46
N GLU A 136 -23.37 10.75 -61.57
CA GLU A 136 -22.54 11.95 -61.64
C GLU A 136 -23.47 13.14 -61.87
N LYS A 137 -23.53 14.08 -60.92
CA LYS A 137 -23.97 15.47 -61.17
C LYS A 137 -23.18 16.42 -60.26
N PRO A 138 -22.46 17.41 -60.82
CA PRO A 138 -21.72 18.40 -60.05
C PRO A 138 -22.54 19.69 -59.86
N ILE A 139 -22.78 20.12 -58.62
CA ILE A 139 -23.19 21.49 -58.23
C ILE A 139 -22.71 21.69 -56.78
N GLU A 140 -21.54 22.28 -56.54
CA GLU A 140 -21.28 23.71 -56.25
C GLU A 140 -21.64 24.22 -54.84
N ILE A 141 -20.57 24.66 -54.15
CA ILE A 141 -20.43 25.82 -53.25
C ILE A 141 -20.98 25.70 -51.80
N ALA A 142 -19.99 25.60 -50.91
CA ALA A 142 -19.87 26.22 -49.58
C ALA A 142 -21.12 26.33 -48.69
N ASN A 143 -21.10 25.61 -47.58
CA ASN A 143 -21.37 26.19 -46.26
C ASN A 143 -20.86 25.29 -45.12
N LYS A 144 -20.00 25.88 -44.28
CA LYS A 144 -19.48 25.34 -43.04
C LYS A 144 -20.60 25.41 -41.98
N ALA A 145 -21.19 24.28 -41.64
CA ALA A 145 -21.97 24.10 -40.42
C ALA A 145 -21.89 22.63 -40.00
N GLU A 146 -20.81 22.32 -39.28
CA GLU A 146 -20.54 20.99 -38.74
C GLU A 146 -21.63 20.64 -37.70
N SER A 147 -22.24 19.48 -37.89
CA SER A 147 -23.44 19.00 -37.21
C SER A 147 -23.26 18.93 -35.69
N TYR A 148 -23.77 19.92 -34.94
CA TYR A 148 -23.98 19.77 -33.51
C TYR A 148 -25.14 18.80 -33.28
N ASN A 149 -24.82 17.52 -33.02
CA ASN A 149 -25.83 16.54 -32.62
C ASN A 149 -26.15 16.73 -31.12
N PRO A 150 -27.33 17.27 -30.77
CA PRO A 150 -27.66 17.61 -29.39
C PRO A 150 -27.83 16.39 -28.47
N ASN A 151 -27.78 15.17 -29.02
CA ASN A 151 -27.93 13.91 -28.31
C ASN A 151 -26.59 13.27 -27.93
N ILE A 152 -25.45 13.88 -28.29
CA ILE A 152 -24.12 13.36 -28.01
C ILE A 152 -23.44 14.24 -26.96
N CYS A 153 -22.77 13.60 -26.01
CA CYS A 153 -21.98 14.28 -24.99
C CYS A 153 -20.70 14.85 -25.62
N PRO A 154 -20.43 16.16 -25.48
CA PRO A 154 -19.23 16.78 -26.05
C PRO A 154 -17.94 16.37 -25.33
N PHE A 155 -18.02 15.78 -24.14
CA PHE A 155 -16.85 15.42 -23.34
C PHE A 155 -16.33 14.00 -23.60
N CYS A 156 -17.21 13.05 -23.90
CA CYS A 156 -16.82 11.65 -24.07
C CYS A 156 -17.40 10.98 -25.31
N GLY A 157 -18.18 11.71 -26.13
CA GLY A 157 -18.88 11.14 -27.29
C GLY A 157 -20.01 10.16 -26.93
N GLY A 158 -20.27 9.92 -25.65
CA GLY A 158 -21.36 9.04 -25.20
C GLY A 158 -22.74 9.65 -25.44
N GLN A 159 -23.76 8.83 -25.57
CA GLN A 159 -25.13 9.30 -25.77
C GLN A 159 -25.68 9.98 -24.50
N LEU A 160 -26.46 11.04 -24.69
CA LEU A 160 -27.24 11.71 -23.65
C LEU A 160 -28.61 11.04 -23.51
N VAL A 161 -28.94 10.62 -22.29
CA VAL A 161 -30.21 9.97 -21.97
C VAL A 161 -31.02 10.80 -20.99
N LYS A 162 -32.34 10.80 -21.15
CA LYS A 162 -33.26 11.50 -20.24
C LYS A 162 -33.33 10.75 -18.91
N ARG A 163 -33.01 11.43 -17.82
CA ARG A 163 -33.11 10.94 -16.44
C ARG A 163 -34.01 11.86 -15.61
N LYS A 164 -34.58 11.33 -14.53
CA LYS A 164 -35.43 12.07 -13.59
C LYS A 164 -34.67 12.27 -12.29
N GLY A 165 -34.53 13.52 -11.86
CA GLY A 165 -33.93 13.90 -10.58
C GLY A 165 -34.91 14.68 -9.70
N PRO A 166 -34.46 15.11 -8.51
CA PRO A 166 -35.29 15.88 -7.58
C PRO A 166 -35.74 17.23 -8.14
N TYR A 167 -34.95 17.83 -9.04
CA TYR A 167 -35.23 19.12 -9.68
C TYR A 167 -35.90 19.00 -11.05
N GLY A 168 -36.43 17.82 -11.40
CA GLY A 168 -37.08 17.57 -12.70
C GLY A 168 -36.29 16.64 -13.62
N ARG A 169 -36.67 16.63 -14.91
CA ARG A 169 -36.03 15.82 -15.94
C ARG A 169 -34.77 16.52 -16.47
N PHE A 170 -33.70 15.77 -16.69
CA PHE A 170 -32.44 16.26 -17.24
C PHE A 170 -31.82 15.24 -18.20
N LEU A 171 -30.99 15.70 -19.14
CA LEU A 171 -30.19 14.83 -20.00
C LEU A 171 -28.86 14.54 -19.28
N GLY A 172 -28.57 13.27 -19.01
CA GLY A 172 -27.32 12.82 -18.42
C GLY A 172 -26.54 11.91 -19.37
N CYS A 173 -25.21 11.95 -19.30
CA CYS A 173 -24.38 11.04 -20.08
C CYS A 173 -24.60 9.57 -19.67
N THR A 174 -24.61 8.68 -20.65
CA THR A 174 -24.63 7.21 -20.45
C THR A 174 -23.41 6.69 -19.68
N ASN A 175 -22.25 7.34 -19.81
CA ASN A 175 -20.99 6.94 -19.18
C ASN A 175 -20.82 7.39 -17.71
N PHE A 176 -21.89 7.74 -16.99
CA PHE A 176 -21.80 8.01 -15.55
C PHE A 176 -21.42 6.72 -14.78
N PRO A 177 -20.48 6.72 -13.81
CA PRO A 177 -19.86 7.87 -13.12
C PRO A 177 -18.60 8.47 -13.77
N ILE A 178 -18.11 7.88 -14.87
CA ILE A 178 -16.87 8.28 -15.56
C ILE A 178 -17.03 9.64 -16.24
N CYS A 179 -18.18 9.90 -16.85
CA CYS A 179 -18.57 11.20 -17.39
C CYS A 179 -19.76 11.78 -16.62
N LYS A 180 -19.55 12.92 -15.94
CA LYS A 180 -20.57 13.60 -15.12
C LYS A 180 -21.31 14.71 -15.86
N TYR A 181 -21.23 14.74 -17.20
CA TYR A 181 -21.89 15.77 -17.99
C TYR A 181 -23.41 15.63 -17.93
N THR A 182 -24.10 16.73 -17.65
CA THR A 182 -25.56 16.86 -17.61
C THR A 182 -26.00 18.16 -18.27
N ARG A 183 -27.14 18.12 -18.97
CA ARG A 183 -27.78 19.29 -19.59
C ARG A 183 -29.24 19.37 -19.19
N LYS A 184 -29.80 20.58 -19.14
CA LYS A 184 -31.26 20.76 -19.02
C LYS A 184 -31.94 20.17 -20.26
N GLN A 185 -33.07 19.52 -20.04
CA GLN A 185 -33.94 19.07 -21.13
C GLN A 185 -34.81 20.28 -21.48
N ASP A 186 -34.56 20.87 -22.65
CA ASP A 186 -35.38 21.93 -23.23
C ASP A 186 -36.75 21.40 -23.67
#